data_AF-A0A1H8BCQ8-F1
#
_entry.id   AF-A0A1H8BCQ8-F1
#
_cell.length_a   1.000
_cell.length_b   1.000
_cell.length_c   1.000
_cell.angle_alpha   90.00
_cell.angle_beta   90.00
_cell.angle_gamma   90.00
#
_symmetry.space_group_name_H-M   'P 1'
#
loop_
_entity.id
_entity.type
_entity.pdbx_description
1 polymer ?
#
loop_
_entity_poly.entity_id
_entity_poly.type
_entity_poly.pdbx_seq_one_letter_code
_entity_poly.pdbx_strand_id
1 'polypeptide(L)'
;MKSSIGTARSFHAAGTPGDLCHAHSRAALATSAAAIALRRGLGADLTDAQLLECIAEARDDASAPAPSPETRLAVRAALRAPLTRADDPQELADAVFDTLPDTPLRVEGANGQVFFLVPIAAP
;
A
#
# COMPACT_ATOMS: atom_id res chain seq x y z
N MET A 1 -10.51 24.80 3.56
CA MET A 1 -9.26 24.97 2.79
C MET A 1 -8.77 23.58 2.41
N LYS A 2 -8.66 23.26 1.11
CA LYS A 2 -8.44 21.90 0.59
C LYS A 2 -7.03 21.41 0.93
N SER A 3 -6.91 20.37 1.76
CA SER A 3 -5.68 19.58 1.92
C SER A 3 -5.82 18.23 1.22
N SER A 4 -6.33 18.22 -0.01
CA SER A 4 -6.27 17.04 -0.87
C SER A 4 -4.87 16.97 -1.49
N ILE A 5 -4.16 15.84 -1.37
CA ILE A 5 -2.82 15.54 -1.92
C ILE A 5 -1.60 15.96 -1.04
N GLY A 6 -1.81 16.64 0.10
CA GLY A 6 -0.73 17.28 0.86
C GLY A 6 0.27 16.38 1.61
N THR A 7 -0.02 15.10 1.86
CA THR A 7 0.81 14.30 2.77
C THR A 7 2.06 13.74 2.08
N ALA A 8 1.94 13.00 0.97
CA ALA A 8 3.10 12.36 0.33
C ALA A 8 4.10 13.36 -0.29
N ARG A 9 3.61 14.47 -0.86
CA ARG A 9 4.46 15.48 -1.52
C ARG A 9 5.50 16.11 -0.58
N SER A 10 5.21 16.13 0.73
CA SER A 10 6.11 16.63 1.78
C SER A 10 7.27 15.67 2.09
N PHE A 11 7.15 14.40 1.69
CA PHE A 11 8.19 13.38 1.85
C PHE A 11 9.08 13.23 0.60
N HIS A 12 8.80 14.00 -0.45
CA HIS A 12 9.49 13.93 -1.73
C HIS A 12 10.27 15.22 -2.01
N ALA A 13 11.35 15.12 -2.78
CA ALA A 13 12.14 16.28 -3.17
C ALA A 13 11.31 17.29 -3.99
N ALA A 14 11.64 18.58 -3.88
CA ALA A 14 11.01 19.61 -4.70
C ALA A 14 11.21 19.29 -6.20
N GLY A 15 10.13 19.35 -6.98
CA GLY A 15 10.14 18.98 -8.41
C GLY A 15 9.79 17.52 -8.71
N THR A 16 9.53 16.70 -7.69
CA THR A 16 9.05 15.32 -7.90
C THR A 16 7.75 15.32 -8.72
N PRO A 17 7.67 14.54 -9.80
CA PRO A 17 6.47 14.38 -10.60
C PRO A 17 5.21 14.07 -9.76
N GLY A 18 4.08 14.67 -10.14
CA GLY A 18 2.84 14.57 -9.37
C GLY A 18 2.24 13.16 -9.35
N ASP A 19 2.40 12.42 -10.45
CA ASP A 19 2.06 11.01 -10.59
C ASP A 19 2.81 10.12 -9.59
N LEU A 20 4.10 10.36 -9.34
CA LEU A 20 4.86 9.67 -8.30
C LEU A 20 4.34 10.00 -6.89
N CYS A 21 3.95 11.26 -6.63
CA CYS A 21 3.32 11.64 -5.37
C CYS A 21 1.97 10.95 -5.17
N HIS A 22 1.20 10.78 -6.25
CA HIS A 22 -0.08 10.07 -6.24
C HIS A 22 0.10 8.56 -6.01
N ALA A 23 1.07 7.95 -6.69
CA ALA A 23 1.48 6.55 -6.49
C ALA A 23 1.84 6.28 -5.02
N HIS A 24 2.71 7.10 -4.44
CA HIS A 24 3.07 6.98 -3.03
C HIS A 24 1.87 7.16 -2.09
N SER A 25 1.00 8.14 -2.34
CA SER A 25 -0.21 8.34 -1.53
C SER A 25 -1.14 7.12 -1.57
N ARG A 26 -1.28 6.49 -2.74
CA ARG A 26 -2.06 5.27 -2.91
C ARG A 26 -1.43 4.10 -2.16
N ALA A 27 -0.12 3.92 -2.26
CA ALA A 27 0.60 2.89 -1.53
C ALA A 27 0.47 3.06 0.00
N ALA A 28 0.60 4.30 0.51
CA ALA A 28 0.44 4.60 1.93
C ALA A 28 -0.99 4.35 2.43
N LEU A 29 -2.02 4.71 1.65
CA LEU A 29 -3.39 4.36 1.97
C LEU A 29 -3.59 2.84 1.99
N ALA A 30 -3.00 2.14 1.02
CA ALA A 30 -3.11 0.69 0.90
C ALA A 30 -2.50 -0.04 2.10
N THR A 31 -1.33 0.40 2.59
CA THR A 31 -0.71 -0.19 3.79
C THR A 31 -1.55 0.05 5.04
N SER A 32 -2.10 1.24 5.24
CA SER A 32 -3.00 1.53 6.37
C SER A 32 -4.26 0.66 6.35
N ALA A 33 -4.92 0.54 5.19
CA ALA A 33 -6.11 -0.29 5.03
C ALA A 33 -5.79 -1.78 5.24
N ALA A 34 -4.67 -2.27 4.71
CA ALA A 34 -4.23 -3.64 4.92
C ALA A 34 -3.92 -3.91 6.41
N ALA A 35 -3.27 -2.97 7.11
CA ALA A 35 -3.02 -3.09 8.54
C ALA A 35 -4.32 -3.17 9.37
N ILE A 36 -5.36 -2.41 8.99
CA ILE A 36 -6.70 -2.50 9.61
C ILE A 36 -7.29 -3.90 9.36
N ALA A 37 -7.28 -4.37 8.12
CA ALA A 37 -7.80 -5.69 7.76
C ALA A 37 -7.10 -6.80 8.56
N LEU A 38 -5.76 -6.80 8.64
CA LEU A 38 -4.99 -7.77 9.40
C LEU A 38 -5.32 -7.74 10.90
N ARG A 39 -5.52 -6.55 11.50
CA ARG A 39 -5.95 -6.43 12.92
C ARG A 39 -7.34 -7.03 13.16
N ARG A 40 -8.20 -7.05 12.14
CA ARG A 40 -9.53 -7.65 12.17
C ARG A 40 -9.51 -9.16 11.86
N GLY A 41 -8.33 -9.76 11.66
CA GLY A 41 -8.18 -11.16 11.26
C GLY A 41 -8.57 -11.43 9.81
N LEU A 42 -8.65 -10.40 8.97
CA LEU A 42 -8.93 -10.52 7.54
C LEU A 42 -7.60 -10.70 6.77
N GLY A 43 -7.68 -11.42 5.63
CA GLY A 43 -6.55 -11.70 4.76
C GLY A 43 -6.86 -11.39 3.29
N ALA A 44 -6.10 -12.00 2.37
CA ALA A 44 -6.24 -11.78 0.93
C ALA A 44 -7.65 -12.07 0.38
N ASP A 45 -8.38 -12.97 1.02
CA ASP A 45 -9.73 -13.41 0.62
C ASP A 45 -10.85 -12.47 1.10
N LEU A 46 -10.53 -11.29 1.63
CA LEU A 46 -11.56 -10.34 2.06
C LEU A 46 -12.52 -9.97 0.91
N THR A 47 -13.79 -9.85 1.27
CA THR A 47 -14.84 -9.38 0.36
C THR A 47 -14.62 -7.92 -0.01
N ASP A 48 -15.19 -7.49 -1.14
CA ASP A 48 -15.14 -6.08 -1.55
C ASP A 48 -15.77 -5.15 -0.51
N ALA A 49 -16.84 -5.58 0.17
CA ALA A 49 -17.46 -4.80 1.24
C ALA A 49 -16.48 -4.56 2.40
N GLN A 50 -15.82 -5.62 2.89
CA GLN A 50 -14.82 -5.52 3.95
C GLN A 50 -13.62 -4.68 3.53
N LEU A 51 -13.19 -4.77 2.28
CA LEU A 51 -12.12 -3.95 1.73
C LEU A 51 -12.50 -2.47 1.74
N LEU A 52 -13.73 -2.14 1.32
CA LEU A 52 -14.22 -0.77 1.32
C LEU A 52 -14.33 -0.21 2.74
N GLU A 53 -14.77 -1.01 3.72
CA GLU A 53 -14.77 -0.61 5.13
C GLU A 53 -13.36 -0.30 5.66
N CYS A 54 -12.37 -1.14 5.37
CA CYS A 54 -11.00 -0.91 5.79
C CYS A 54 -10.41 0.35 5.16
N ILE A 55 -10.73 0.63 3.89
CA ILE A 55 -10.30 1.86 3.21
C ILE A 55 -10.99 3.09 3.80
N ALA A 56 -12.28 3.01 4.10
CA ALA A 56 -13.03 4.12 4.69
C ALA A 56 -12.46 4.48 6.08
N GLU A 57 -12.17 3.48 6.91
CA GLU A 57 -11.50 3.68 8.20
C GLU A 57 -10.09 4.26 8.02
N ALA A 58 -9.29 3.74 7.07
CA ALA A 58 -7.93 4.25 6.82
C ALA A 58 -7.88 5.73 6.39
N ARG A 59 -8.95 6.22 5.76
CA ARG A 59 -9.07 7.61 5.32
C ARG A 59 -9.53 8.55 6.42
N ASP A 60 -10.17 8.02 7.45
CA ASP A 60 -10.87 8.80 8.49
C ASP A 60 -11.83 9.84 7.90
N ASP A 61 -12.42 9.53 6.73
CA ASP A 61 -13.33 10.41 5.99
C ASP A 61 -14.36 9.58 5.21
N ALA A 62 -15.55 9.46 5.79
CA ALA A 62 -16.67 8.74 5.20
C ALA A 62 -17.28 9.45 3.98
N SER A 63 -16.96 10.73 3.74
CA SER A 63 -17.44 11.51 2.59
C SER A 63 -16.55 11.36 1.35
N ALA A 64 -15.39 10.72 1.51
CA ALA A 64 -14.45 10.51 0.43
C ALA A 64 -15.07 9.66 -0.70
N PRO A 65 -14.78 9.97 -1.98
CA PRO A 65 -15.29 9.20 -3.11
C PRO A 65 -14.79 7.75 -3.06
N ALA A 66 -15.56 6.84 -3.65
CA ALA A 66 -15.21 5.43 -3.71
C ALA A 66 -13.76 5.23 -4.22
N PRO A 67 -12.98 4.32 -3.62
CA PRO A 67 -11.60 4.08 -4.05
C PRO A 67 -11.55 3.56 -5.49
N SER A 68 -10.56 4.05 -6.24
CA SER A 68 -10.29 3.62 -7.61
C SER A 68 -9.92 2.13 -7.67
N PRO A 69 -10.09 1.46 -8.82
CA PRO A 69 -9.68 0.07 -8.98
C PRO A 69 -8.23 -0.20 -8.58
N GLU A 70 -7.31 0.71 -8.93
CA GLU A 70 -5.88 0.59 -8.60
C GLU A 70 -5.66 0.66 -7.09
N THR A 71 -6.41 1.49 -6.37
CA THR A 71 -6.34 1.56 -4.91
C THR A 71 -6.79 0.24 -4.28
N ARG A 72 -7.85 -0.37 -4.81
CA ARG A 72 -8.35 -1.67 -4.32
C ARG A 72 -7.33 -2.78 -4.58
N LEU A 73 -6.73 -2.78 -5.76
CA LEU A 73 -5.66 -3.74 -6.12
C LEU A 73 -4.44 -3.58 -5.22
N ALA A 74 -4.01 -2.35 -4.95
CA ALA A 74 -2.89 -2.07 -4.04
C ALA A 74 -3.15 -2.60 -2.62
N VAL A 75 -4.37 -2.43 -2.08
CA VAL A 75 -4.76 -3.00 -0.77
C VAL A 75 -4.71 -4.53 -0.80
N ARG A 76 -5.25 -5.16 -1.84
CA ARG A 76 -5.23 -6.63 -1.98
C ARG A 76 -3.80 -7.17 -2.09
N ALA A 77 -2.94 -6.51 -2.84
CA ALA A 77 -1.54 -6.87 -2.95
C ALA A 77 -0.82 -6.74 -1.60
N ALA A 78 -1.09 -5.67 -0.85
CA ALA A 78 -0.58 -5.49 0.50
C ALA A 78 -1.10 -6.55 1.49
N LEU A 79 -2.15 -7.32 1.16
CA LEU A 79 -2.65 -8.42 2.00
C LEU A 79 -2.11 -9.80 1.63
N ARG A 80 -1.27 -9.89 0.60
CA ARG A 80 -0.57 -11.13 0.25
C ARG A 80 0.33 -11.60 1.41
N ALA A 81 0.74 -12.86 1.32
CA ALA A 81 1.73 -13.42 2.24
C ALA A 81 2.97 -12.51 2.27
N PRO A 82 3.58 -12.30 3.45
CA PRO A 82 4.82 -11.54 3.53
C PRO A 82 5.93 -12.27 2.78
N LEU A 83 6.75 -11.51 2.06
CA LEU A 83 8.02 -12.01 1.56
C LEU A 83 8.94 -12.32 2.74
N THR A 84 9.62 -13.45 2.70
CA THR A 84 10.45 -13.98 3.78
C THR A 84 11.85 -14.30 3.29
N ARG A 85 12.75 -14.62 4.22
CA ARG A 85 14.10 -15.09 3.91
C ARG A 85 14.15 -16.49 3.27
N ALA A 86 13.05 -17.22 3.33
CA ALA A 86 12.94 -18.54 2.72
C ALA A 86 12.55 -18.46 1.23
N ASP A 87 12.11 -17.28 0.77
CA ASP A 87 11.73 -17.08 -0.62
C ASP A 87 12.97 -17.02 -1.52
N ASP A 88 12.79 -17.40 -2.78
CA ASP A 88 13.88 -17.34 -3.76
C ASP A 88 14.28 -15.88 -4.05
N PRO A 89 15.59 -15.57 -4.14
CA PRO A 89 16.04 -14.21 -4.42
C PRO A 89 15.50 -13.61 -5.73
N GLN A 90 15.28 -14.42 -6.76
CA GLN A 90 14.71 -13.96 -8.03
C GLN A 90 13.22 -13.65 -7.86
N GLU A 91 12.47 -14.51 -7.16
CA GLU A 91 11.06 -14.26 -6.84
C GLU A 91 10.87 -12.96 -6.04
N LEU A 92 11.79 -12.68 -5.11
CA LEU A 92 11.81 -11.43 -4.36
C LEU A 92 12.09 -10.23 -5.26
N ALA A 93 13.07 -10.33 -6.16
CA ALA A 93 13.38 -9.28 -7.11
C ALA A 93 12.19 -8.99 -8.04
N ASP A 94 11.62 -10.04 -8.64
CA ASP A 94 10.45 -9.93 -9.52
C ASP A 94 9.27 -9.30 -8.78
N ALA A 95 8.98 -9.73 -7.55
CA ALA A 95 7.94 -9.14 -6.72
C ALA A 95 8.15 -7.65 -6.46
N VAL A 96 9.40 -7.21 -6.19
CA VAL A 96 9.73 -5.81 -5.95
C VAL A 96 9.60 -4.97 -7.23
N PHE A 97 10.10 -5.46 -8.36
CA PHE A 97 10.11 -4.68 -9.60
C PHE A 97 8.76 -4.67 -10.32
N ASP A 98 7.95 -5.73 -10.20
CA ASP A 98 6.59 -5.79 -10.77
C ASP A 98 5.58 -4.94 -10.01
N THR A 99 5.87 -4.56 -8.77
CA THR A 99 4.97 -3.78 -7.90
C THR A 99 5.24 -2.28 -7.90
N LEU A 100 6.29 -1.85 -8.60
CA LEU A 100 6.56 -0.44 -8.82
C LEU A 100 5.47 0.21 -9.69
N PRO A 101 5.08 1.47 -9.41
CA PRO A 101 5.56 2.34 -8.34
C PRO A 101 4.61 2.43 -7.13
N ASP A 102 3.48 1.74 -7.12
CA ASP A 102 2.35 2.08 -6.23
C ASP A 102 1.74 0.92 -5.45
N THR A 103 2.31 -0.28 -5.58
CA THR A 103 1.80 -1.48 -4.91
C THR A 103 2.69 -1.85 -3.72
N PRO A 104 2.19 -1.79 -2.48
CA PRO A 104 2.98 -2.17 -1.31
C PRO A 104 3.21 -3.68 -1.25
N LEU A 105 4.37 -4.07 -0.73
CA LEU A 105 4.72 -5.45 -0.41
C LEU A 105 4.79 -5.65 1.10
N ARG A 106 4.34 -6.79 1.60
CA ARG A 106 4.63 -7.21 2.97
C ARG A 106 5.95 -7.95 3.00
N VAL A 107 6.78 -7.66 4.00
CA VAL A 107 8.10 -8.28 4.18
C VAL A 107 8.29 -8.66 5.64
N GLU A 108 8.76 -9.86 5.90
CA GLU A 108 9.15 -10.34 7.22
C GLU A 108 10.66 -10.13 7.44
N GLY A 109 11.00 -9.35 8.45
CA GLY A 109 12.36 -9.09 8.87
C GLY A 109 12.99 -10.25 9.65
N ALA A 110 14.28 -10.10 9.96
CA ALA A 110 15.13 -11.10 10.61
C ALA A 110 14.60 -11.68 11.94
N ASN A 111 13.79 -10.89 12.63
CA ASN A 111 13.28 -11.13 13.97
C ASN A 111 11.78 -11.47 13.96
N GLY A 112 11.20 -11.80 12.80
CA GLY A 112 9.77 -12.07 12.63
C GLY A 112 8.88 -10.83 12.60
N GLN A 113 9.44 -9.62 12.63
CA GLN A 113 8.66 -8.39 12.47
C GLN A 113 8.21 -8.22 11.01
N VAL A 114 6.94 -7.95 10.80
CA VAL A 114 6.38 -7.72 9.46
C VAL A 114 6.25 -6.22 9.18
N PHE A 115 6.77 -5.80 8.04
CA PHE A 115 6.75 -4.43 7.54
C PHE A 115 6.05 -4.36 6.19
N PHE A 116 5.65 -3.16 5.80
CA PHE A 116 5.27 -2.86 4.43
C PHE A 116 6.40 -2.12 3.73
N LEU A 117 6.84 -2.64 2.59
CA LEU A 117 7.76 -1.98 1.67
C LEU A 117 6.94 -1.24 0.61
N VAL A 118 7.19 0.06 0.44
CA VAL A 118 6.63 0.88 -0.64
C VAL A 118 7.78 1.28 -1.55
N PRO A 119 7.99 0.60 -2.68
CA PRO A 119 9.11 0.91 -3.56
C PRO A 119 8.80 2.20 -4.33
N ILE A 120 9.75 3.13 -4.37
CA ILE A 120 9.64 4.41 -5.09
C ILE A 120 10.74 4.40 -6.15
N ALA A 121 10.36 4.52 -7.43
CA ALA A 121 11.32 4.58 -8.52
C ALA A 121 12.19 5.84 -8.38
N ALA A 122 13.51 5.67 -8.49
CA ALA A 122 14.43 6.79 -8.62
C ALA A 122 14.29 7.42 -10.03
N PRO A 123 14.34 8.77 -10.14
CA PRO A 123 14.33 9.46 -11.43
C PRO A 123 15.62 9.23 -12.23
#